data_AF-A0A538EIR2-F1
#
_entry.id   AF-A0A538EIR2-F1
#
_cell.length_a   1.000
_cell.length_b   1.000
_cell.length_c   1.000
_cell.angle_alpha   90.00
_cell.angle_beta   90.00
_cell.angle_gamma   90.00
#
_symmetry.space_group_name_H-M   'P 1'
#
loop_
_entity.id
_entity.type
_entity.pdbx_description
1 polymer ?
#
loop_
_entity_poly.entity_id
_entity_poly.type
_entity_poly.pdbx_seq_one_letter_code
_entity_poly.pdbx_strand_id
1 'polypeptide(L)' 'ACVRDGIKPDRGAPQARPEALPADLVQLLITRVGLAEPEVAAMSKAEAVERLNRYWTEGR' A
#
# COMPACT_ATOMS: atom_id res chain seq x y z
N ALA A 1 -8.49 -30.10 -2.79
CA ALA A 1 -7.40 -31.03 -3.12
C ALA A 1 -6.26 -30.80 -2.13
N CYS A 2 -5.92 -31.80 -1.32
CA CYS A 2 -4.75 -31.80 -0.44
C CYS A 2 -3.51 -32.16 -1.28
N VAL A 3 -2.31 -31.70 -0.88
CA VAL A 3 -1.03 -32.02 -1.55
C VAL A 3 -0.90 -33.54 -1.72
N ARG A 4 -0.82 -34.02 -2.97
CA ARG A 4 -0.42 -35.39 -3.28
C ARG A 4 1.11 -35.45 -3.26
N ASP A 5 1.65 -36.53 -2.72
CA ASP A 5 3.08 -36.88 -2.76
C ASP A 5 4.01 -36.14 -1.79
N GLY A 6 3.47 -35.34 -0.84
CA GLY A 6 4.26 -34.70 0.22
C GLY A 6 5.21 -33.59 -0.26
N ILE A 7 5.26 -33.34 -1.57
CA ILE A 7 6.00 -32.25 -2.18
C ILE A 7 5.20 -30.97 -1.98
N LYS A 8 5.76 -30.01 -1.23
CA LYS A 8 5.17 -28.68 -1.12
C LYS A 8 5.24 -28.01 -2.49
N PRO A 9 4.11 -27.52 -3.05
CA PRO A 9 4.17 -26.73 -4.27
C PRO A 9 5.00 -25.48 -3.99
N ASP A 10 5.79 -25.08 -4.98
CA ASP A 10 6.49 -23.80 -4.92
C ASP A 10 5.45 -22.68 -4.76
N ARG A 11 5.53 -21.97 -3.63
CA ARG A 11 4.62 -20.84 -3.33
C ARG A 11 5.16 -19.52 -3.85
N GLY A 12 6.33 -19.53 -4.50
CA GLY A 12 7.06 -18.35 -4.92
C GLY A 12 7.67 -17.61 -3.73
N ALA A 13 8.74 -16.85 -3.99
CA ALA A 13 9.21 -15.84 -3.05
C ALA A 13 8.35 -14.58 -3.22
N PRO A 14 7.94 -13.90 -2.13
CA PRO A 14 7.36 -12.58 -2.24
C PRO A 14 8.36 -11.68 -2.98
N GLN A 15 7.90 -10.97 -4.01
CA GLN A 15 8.69 -9.88 -4.56
C GLN A 15 8.90 -8.86 -3.44
N ALA A 16 10.16 -8.48 -3.22
CA ALA A 16 10.48 -7.39 -2.30
C ALA A 16 9.79 -6.14 -2.83
N ARG A 17 8.67 -5.76 -2.20
CA ARG A 17 7.97 -4.53 -2.55
C ARG A 17 8.87 -3.37 -2.13
N PRO A 18 9.11 -2.38 -3.01
CA PRO A 18 9.73 -1.15 -2.58
C PRO A 18 8.82 -0.53 -1.52
N GLU A 19 9.36 -0.39 -0.30
CA GLU A 19 8.83 0.40 0.81
C GLU A 19 7.30 0.40 0.97
N ALA A 20 6.77 -0.57 1.71
CA ALA A 20 5.35 -0.59 2.06
C ALA A 20 4.95 0.68 2.82
N LEU A 21 3.82 1.28 2.42
CA LEU A 21 3.24 2.41 3.13
C LEU A 21 2.70 1.96 4.50
N PRO A 22 2.86 2.78 5.56
CA PRO A 22 2.19 2.53 6.83
C PRO A 22 0.66 2.47 6.66
N ALA A 23 0.01 1.53 7.34
CA ALA A 23 -1.45 1.33 7.23
C ALA A 23 -2.24 2.59 7.58
N ASP A 24 -1.82 3.31 8.62
CA ASP A 24 -2.47 4.55 9.04
C ASP A 24 -2.37 5.65 7.97
N LEU A 25 -1.23 5.72 7.25
CA LEU A 25 -1.04 6.67 6.16
C LEU A 25 -2.00 6.38 5.00
N VAL A 26 -2.14 5.10 4.63
CA VAL A 26 -3.10 4.67 3.60
C VAL A 26 -4.53 5.03 4.01
N GLN A 27 -4.90 4.75 5.26
CA GLN A 27 -6.23 5.05 5.76
C GLN A 27 -6.54 6.55 5.73
N LEU A 28 -5.58 7.41 6.08
CA LEU A 28 -5.75 8.86 6.00
C LEU A 28 -5.90 9.34 4.56
N LEU A 29 -5.10 8.82 3.63
CA LEU A 29 -5.18 9.17 2.20
C LEU A 29 -6.55 8.79 1.59
N ILE A 30 -7.10 7.63 1.97
CA ILE A 30 -8.41 7.19 1.50
C ILE A 30 -9.54 8.00 2.17
N THR A 31 -9.52 8.10 3.50
CA THR A 31 -10.68 8.63 4.25
C THR A 31 -10.71 10.15 4.39
N ARG A 32 -9.55 10.82 4.38
CA ARG A 32 -9.45 12.28 4.53
C ARG A 32 -9.21 12.96 3.20
N VAL A 33 -8.21 12.48 2.46
CA VAL A 33 -7.85 13.07 1.16
C VAL A 33 -8.80 12.61 0.05
N GLY A 34 -9.43 11.43 0.21
CA GLY A 34 -10.41 10.90 -0.75
C GLY A 34 -9.79 10.20 -1.95
N LEU A 35 -8.56 9.73 -1.84
CA LEU A 35 -7.87 9.03 -2.93
C LEU A 35 -8.36 7.59 -3.06
N ALA A 36 -8.36 7.07 -4.30
CA ALA A 36 -8.70 5.69 -4.55
C ALA A 36 -7.55 4.76 -4.14
N GLU A 37 -7.88 3.57 -3.64
CA GLU A 37 -6.89 2.54 -3.26
C GLU A 37 -5.83 2.24 -4.35
N PRO A 38 -6.16 2.09 -5.65
CA PRO A 38 -5.14 1.89 -6.67
C PRO A 38 -4.21 3.09 -6.86
N GLU A 39 -4.68 4.31 -6.59
CA GLU A 39 -3.85 5.51 -6.65
C GLU A 39 -2.85 5.52 -5.50
N VAL A 40 -3.29 5.18 -4.29
CA VAL A 40 -2.43 5.06 -3.10
C VAL A 40 -1.42 3.91 -3.24
N ALA A 41 -1.83 2.79 -3.83
CA ALA A 41 -0.96 1.63 -4.04
C ALA A 41 0.19 1.88 -5.02
N ALA A 42 0.04 2.88 -5.91
CA ALA A 42 1.08 3.29 -6.85
C ALA A 42 2.06 4.31 -6.26
N MET A 43 1.77 4.88 -5.08
CA MET A 43 2.61 5.91 -4.47
C MET A 43 3.83 5.33 -3.77
N SER A 44 4.95 6.01 -3.92
CA SER A 44 6.05 5.92 -2.98
C SER A 44 5.68 6.52 -1.63
N LYS A 45 6.44 6.17 -0.59
CA LYS A 45 6.29 6.75 0.75
C LYS A 45 6.43 8.28 0.74
N ALA A 46 7.38 8.79 -0.05
CA ALA A 46 7.61 10.23 -0.13
C ALA A 46 6.40 10.97 -0.72
N GLU A 47 5.85 10.46 -1.82
CA GLU A 47 4.66 11.03 -2.46
C GLU A 47 3.44 10.97 -1.54
N ALA A 48 3.23 9.84 -0.87
CA ALA A 48 2.12 9.65 0.08
C ALA A 48 2.18 10.67 1.23
N VAL A 49 3.36 10.91 1.79
CA VAL A 49 3.58 11.92 2.85
C VAL A 49 3.37 13.34 2.31
N GLU A 50 3.93 13.66 1.15
CA GLU A 50 3.77 14.99 0.55
C GLU A 50 2.30 15.31 0.24
N ARG A 51 1.56 14.32 -0.26
CA ARG A 51 0.14 14.46 -0.59
C ARG A 51 -0.71 14.76 0.63
N LEU A 52 -0.44 14.08 1.75
CA LEU A 52 -1.11 14.31 3.02
C LEU A 52 -0.74 15.67 3.63
N ASN A 53 0.54 16.05 3.56
CA ASN A 53 0.99 17.38 4.00
C ASN A 53 0.26 18.48 3.24
N ARG A 54 0.15 18.34 1.91
CA ARG A 54 -0.55 19.29 1.05
C ARG A 54 -2.00 19.49 1.46
N TYR A 55 -2.71 18.39 1.71
CA TYR A 55 -4.10 18.41 2.19
C TYR A 55 -4.25 19.27 3.45
N TRP A 56 -3.35 19.11 4.43
CA TRP A 56 -3.38 19.91 5.66
C TRP A 56 -2.96 21.37 5.47
N THR A 57 -1.98 21.65 4.63
CA THR A 57 -1.53 23.04 4.38
C THR A 57 -2.53 23.85 3.57
N GLU A 58 -3.29 23.20 2.69
CA GLU A 58 -4.31 23.85 1.84
C GLU A 58 -5.67 24.02 2.56
N GLY A 59 -5.81 23.51 3.79
CA GLY A 59 -6.96 23.77 4.66
C GLY A 59 -8.28 23.17 4.19
N ARG A 60 -8.22 22.02 3.49
CA ARG A 60 -9.42 21.24 3.12
C ARG A 60 -9.62 20.07 4.07
#